data_AF-A0A528CW70-F1
#
_entry.id   AF-A0A528CW70-F1
#
_cell.length_a   1.000
_cell.length_b   1.000
_cell.length_c   1.000
_cell.angle_alpha   90.00
_cell.angle_beta   90.00
_cell.angle_gamma   90.00
#
_symmetry.space_group_name_H-M   'P 1'
#
loop_
_entity.id
_entity.type
_entity.pdbx_description
1 polymer ?
#
loop_
_entity_poly.entity_id
_entity_poly.type
_entity_poly.pdbx_seq_one_letter_code
_entity_poly.pdbx_strand_id
1 'polypeptide(L)'
;ADGAVLETGCVYIVPLFESLALPANISASANPKSSTGRLDIFTRVMTDRGHEFDKIAAGYNGPLYLEVSPRTFPIVVRAGSRLSQIRFRTGNALLSESELHE
;
A
#
# COMPACT_ATOMS: atom_id res chain seq x y z
N ALA A 1 -3.08 19.84 -14.66
CA ALA A 1 -2.50 18.53 -14.99
C ALA A 1 -3.66 17.55 -15.03
N ASP A 2 -3.89 16.93 -16.19
CA ASP A 2 -5.04 16.07 -16.41
C ASP A 2 -4.93 14.79 -15.57
N GLY A 3 -5.92 14.58 -14.71
CA GLY A 3 -6.11 13.31 -14.02
C GLY A 3 -6.82 12.31 -14.94
N ALA A 4 -6.73 11.03 -14.60
CA ALA A 4 -7.48 9.97 -15.26
C ALA A 4 -8.64 9.52 -14.39
N VAL A 5 -9.78 9.23 -15.01
CA VAL A 5 -10.90 8.54 -14.37
C VAL A 5 -10.57 7.06 -14.29
N LEU A 6 -10.63 6.49 -13.09
CA LEU A 6 -10.63 5.06 -12.84
C LEU A 6 -12.08 4.64 -12.60
N GLU A 7 -12.59 3.78 -13.47
CA GLU A 7 -13.98 3.33 -13.45
C GLU A 7 -14.20 2.21 -12.43
N THR A 8 -15.45 2.08 -11.98
CA THR A 8 -15.82 1.01 -11.04
C THR A 8 -15.74 -0.35 -11.71
N GLY A 9 -15.31 -1.36 -10.95
CA GLY A 9 -15.17 -2.74 -11.45
C GLY A 9 -13.97 -2.97 -12.38
N CYS A 10 -13.20 -1.94 -12.70
CA CYS A 10 -11.93 -2.05 -13.40
C CYS A 10 -10.76 -2.22 -12.41
N VAL A 11 -9.66 -2.80 -12.89
CA VAL A 11 -8.42 -2.98 -12.13
C VAL A 11 -7.29 -2.27 -12.84
N TYR A 12 -6.54 -1.46 -12.09
CA TYR A 12 -5.43 -0.67 -12.59
C TYR A 12 -4.18 -0.96 -11.77
N ILE A 13 -3.04 -1.13 -12.42
CA ILE A 13 -1.73 -1.24 -11.76
C ILE A 13 -0.97 0.06 -12.04
N VAL A 14 -0.61 0.78 -10.97
CA VAL A 14 0.03 2.09 -11.03
C VAL A 14 1.42 2.01 -10.39
N PRO A 15 2.52 2.25 -11.12
CA PRO A 15 3.83 2.42 -10.52
C PRO A 15 3.81 3.60 -9.54
N LEU A 16 4.32 3.39 -8.33
CA LEU A 16 4.47 4.45 -7.35
C LEU A 16 5.76 5.24 -7.61
N PHE A 17 5.80 6.49 -7.15
CA PHE A 17 7.03 7.28 -7.22
C PHE A 17 8.09 6.75 -6.25
N GLU A 18 7.66 6.25 -5.10
CA GLU A 18 8.55 5.71 -4.10
C GLU A 18 9.05 4.31 -4.48
N SER A 19 10.36 4.11 -4.34
CA SER A 19 11.03 2.82 -4.35
C SER A 19 11.76 2.60 -3.03
N LEU A 20 12.15 1.36 -2.74
CA LEU A 20 12.81 1.02 -1.49
C LEU A 20 14.19 0.42 -1.72
N ALA A 21 15.08 0.66 -0.76
CA ALA A 21 16.35 -0.04 -0.58
C ALA A 21 16.51 -0.31 0.92
N LEU A 22 15.79 -1.30 1.43
CA LEU A 22 15.69 -1.56 2.86
C LEU A 22 16.95 -2.26 3.40
N PRO A 23 17.37 -1.94 4.63
CA PRO A 23 18.29 -2.78 5.39
C PRO A 23 17.72 -4.19 5.63
N ALA A 24 18.61 -5.18 5.80
CA ALA A 24 18.24 -6.59 5.95
C ALA A 24 17.34 -6.90 7.17
N ASN A 25 17.31 -6.03 8.18
CA ASN A 25 16.49 -6.18 9.39
C ASN A 25 15.19 -5.37 9.37
N ILE A 26 14.97 -4.53 8.34
CA ILE A 26 13.77 -3.69 8.22
C ILE A 26 12.83 -4.31 7.19
N SER A 27 11.61 -4.60 7.63
CA SER A 27 10.49 -4.98 6.77
C SER A 27 9.42 -3.90 6.78
N ALA A 28 8.41 -4.01 5.92
CA ALA A 28 7.28 -3.09 5.96
C ALA A 28 5.93 -3.76 5.67
N SER A 29 4.86 -3.06 6.00
CA SER A 29 3.50 -3.36 5.50
C SER A 29 2.84 -2.10 5.00
N ALA A 30 1.99 -2.26 3.99
CA ALA A 30 1.10 -1.21 3.52
C ALA A 30 -0.32 -1.42 4.03
N ASN A 31 -1.11 -0.35 4.02
CA ASN A 31 -2.55 -0.37 4.18
C ASN A 31 -3.14 0.83 3.45
N PRO A 32 -4.41 0.77 3.01
CA PRO A 32 -5.09 1.95 2.50
C PRO A 32 -5.13 3.07 3.55
N LYS A 33 -5.21 4.31 3.08
CA LYS A 33 -5.53 5.45 3.95
C LYS A 33 -7.01 5.40 4.33
N SER A 34 -7.38 5.94 5.49
CA SER A 34 -8.77 5.99 5.94
C SER A 34 -9.71 6.69 4.93
N SER A 35 -9.24 7.76 4.29
CA SER A 35 -9.96 8.45 3.21
C SER A 35 -10.22 7.55 1.99
N THR A 36 -9.29 6.67 1.66
CA THR A 36 -9.40 5.70 0.57
C THR A 36 -10.46 4.66 0.89
N GLY A 37 -10.47 4.17 2.14
CA GLY A 37 -11.50 3.24 2.62
C GLY A 37 -12.92 3.84 2.63
N ARG A 38 -13.05 5.13 2.98
CA ARG A 38 -14.35 5.84 2.96
C ARG A 38 -14.95 6.00 1.57
N LEU A 39 -14.13 5.91 0.53
CA LEU A 39 -14.56 5.94 -0.87
C LEU A 39 -14.72 4.54 -1.46
N ASP A 40 -14.59 3.49 -0.66
CA ASP A 40 -14.66 2.09 -1.08
C ASP A 40 -13.74 1.81 -2.30
N ILE A 41 -12.51 2.33 -2.21
CA ILE A 41 -11.48 2.07 -3.22
C ILE A 41 -10.64 0.91 -2.71
N PHE A 42 -10.67 -0.21 -3.42
CA PHE A 42 -9.80 -1.34 -3.14
C PHE A 42 -8.37 -1.01 -3.59
N THR A 43 -7.40 -1.23 -2.70
CA THR A 43 -5.99 -1.04 -3.02
C THR A 43 -5.10 -2.14 -2.46
N ARG A 44 -4.06 -2.52 -3.19
CA ARG A 44 -2.98 -3.42 -2.75
C ARG A 44 -1.62 -2.89 -3.20
N VAL A 45 -0.66 -2.82 -2.28
CA VAL A 45 0.74 -2.56 -2.64
C VAL A 45 1.41 -3.86 -3.05
N MET A 46 2.13 -3.83 -4.16
CA MET A 46 2.91 -4.94 -4.71
C MET A 46 4.40 -4.61 -4.73
N THR A 47 5.21 -5.65 -4.59
CA THR A 47 6.66 -5.61 -4.71
C THR A 47 7.12 -6.63 -5.76
N ASP A 48 8.28 -6.39 -6.37
CA ASP A 48 8.89 -7.38 -7.24
C ASP A 48 9.20 -8.66 -6.44
N ARG A 49 8.79 -9.81 -6.99
CA ARG A 49 8.95 -11.13 -6.34
C ARG A 49 8.23 -11.23 -4.98
N GLY A 50 7.31 -10.33 -4.67
CA GLY A 50 6.45 -10.41 -3.49
C GLY A 50 5.47 -11.58 -3.62
N HIS A 51 5.35 -12.39 -2.57
CA HIS A 51 4.38 -13.50 -2.53
C HIS A 51 3.02 -13.10 -1.93
N GLU A 52 2.96 -11.96 -1.26
CA GLU A 52 1.77 -11.47 -0.57
C GLU A 52 1.66 -9.96 -0.79
N PHE A 53 0.43 -9.49 -1.07
CA PHE A 53 0.16 -8.07 -1.15
C PHE A 53 0.36 -7.37 0.20
N ASP A 54 0.65 -6.07 0.14
CA ASP A 54 0.79 -5.21 1.31
C ASP A 54 1.90 -5.63 2.29
N LYS A 55 2.71 -6.65 1.97
CA LYS A 55 3.89 -7.04 2.74
C LYS A 55 5.16 -6.83 1.92
N ILE A 56 6.12 -6.17 2.55
CA ILE A 56 7.43 -5.89 1.98
C ILE A 56 8.44 -6.66 2.82
N ALA A 57 9.14 -7.59 2.16
CA ALA A 57 10.15 -8.44 2.81
C ALA A 57 11.31 -7.62 3.37
N ALA A 58 11.97 -8.16 4.40
CA ALA A 58 13.15 -7.51 4.95
C ALA A 58 14.28 -7.46 3.91
N GLY A 59 15.02 -6.35 3.84
CA GLY A 59 16.06 -6.18 2.83
C GLY A 59 15.55 -5.93 1.40
N TYR A 60 14.25 -5.70 1.20
CA TYR A 60 13.70 -5.45 -0.14
C TYR A 60 14.36 -4.23 -0.81
N ASN A 61 14.81 -4.43 -2.05
CA ASN A 61 15.35 -3.39 -2.91
C ASN A 61 14.64 -3.45 -4.27
N GLY A 62 13.87 -2.42 -4.59
CA GLY A 62 13.09 -2.37 -5.82
C GLY A 62 11.96 -1.35 -5.83
N PRO A 63 11.22 -1.29 -6.94
CA PRO A 63 10.07 -0.41 -7.11
C PRO A 63 8.87 -0.85 -6.26
N LEU A 64 7.87 0.02 -6.14
CA LEU A 64 6.57 -0.32 -5.58
C LEU A 64 5.47 -0.06 -6.61
N TYR A 65 4.43 -0.89 -6.58
CA TYR A 65 3.25 -0.70 -7.42
C TYR A 65 2.00 -0.69 -6.55
N LEU A 66 0.97 0.01 -7.00
CA LEU A 66 -0.33 0.04 -6.37
C LEU A 66 -1.37 -0.53 -7.34
N GLU A 67 -2.01 -1.62 -6.96
CA GLU A 67 -3.26 -2.05 -7.54
C GLU A 67 -4.38 -1.14 -7.01
N VAL A 68 -5.23 -0.64 -7.90
CA VAL A 68 -6.37 0.22 -7.57
C VAL A 68 -7.61 -0.32 -8.28
N SER A 69 -8.68 -0.55 -7.54
CA SER A 69 -9.98 -0.93 -8.08
C SER A 69 -11.10 -0.19 -7.33
N PRO A 70 -11.68 0.87 -7.91
CA PRO A 70 -12.83 1.54 -7.33
C PRO A 70 -14.04 0.61 -7.32
N ARG A 71 -14.76 0.51 -6.20
CA ARG A 71 -15.92 -0.39 -6.09
C ARG A 71 -17.24 0.34 -6.19
N THR A 72 -17.44 1.39 -5.38
CA THR A 72 -18.71 2.11 -5.31
C THR A 72 -18.72 3.38 -6.19
N PHE A 73 -17.64 4.15 -6.19
CA PHE A 73 -17.56 5.43 -6.90
C PHE A 73 -16.44 5.42 -7.94
N PRO A 74 -16.66 5.86 -9.19
CA PRO A 74 -15.56 6.16 -10.09
C PRO A 74 -14.75 7.32 -9.51
N ILE A 75 -13.43 7.31 -9.69
CA ILE A 75 -12.53 8.27 -9.07
C ILE A 75 -11.61 8.93 -10.10
N VAL A 76 -11.27 10.19 -9.88
CA VAL A 76 -10.19 10.84 -10.64
C VAL A 76 -8.91 10.77 -9.83
N VAL A 77 -7.87 10.16 -10.40
CA VAL A 77 -6.51 10.14 -9.83
C VAL A 77 -5.55 10.92 -10.72
N ARG A 78 -4.45 11.39 -10.13
CA ARG A 78 -3.37 12.08 -10.84
C ARG A 78 -2.03 11.71 -10.23
N ALA A 79 -0.95 12.06 -10.92
CA ALA A 79 0.38 12.04 -10.35
C ALA A 79 0.40 12.73 -8.97
N GLY A 80 0.88 12.02 -7.95
CA GLY A 80 0.94 12.49 -6.56
C GLY A 80 -0.32 12.27 -5.73
N SER A 81 -1.39 11.66 -6.29
CA SER A 81 -2.51 11.18 -5.49
C SER A 81 -2.04 10.13 -4.47
N ARG A 82 -2.48 10.25 -3.22
CA ARG A 82 -2.03 9.40 -2.10
C ARG A 82 -3.17 8.53 -1.61
N LEU A 83 -3.19 7.25 -2.00
CA LEU A 83 -4.25 6.30 -1.65
C LEU A 83 -3.82 5.27 -0.59
N SER A 84 -2.52 4.95 -0.53
CA SER A 84 -1.96 3.97 0.40
C SER A 84 -0.90 4.61 1.30
N GLN A 85 -0.48 3.88 2.32
CA GLN A 85 0.53 4.26 3.28
C GLN A 85 1.32 3.02 3.70
N ILE A 86 2.62 3.20 3.97
CA ILE A 86 3.55 2.14 4.34
C ILE A 86 4.09 2.38 5.75
N ARG A 87 4.22 1.31 6.54
CA ARG A 87 4.83 1.31 7.87
C ARG A 87 6.05 0.40 7.85
N PHE A 88 7.21 0.97 8.15
CA PHE A 88 8.45 0.25 8.36
C PHE A 88 8.52 -0.27 9.80
N ARG A 89 9.14 -1.44 9.98
CA ARG A 89 9.32 -2.07 11.29
C ARG A 89 10.62 -2.86 11.34
N THR A 90 11.16 -2.97 12.54
CA THR A 90 12.26 -3.87 12.88
C THR A 90 11.72 -4.93 13.84
N GLY A 91 11.94 -6.22 13.55
CA GLY A 91 11.45 -7.32 14.39
C GLY A 91 9.92 -7.39 14.49
N ASN A 92 9.42 -7.99 15.58
CA ASN A 92 8.01 -8.12 15.91
C ASN A 92 7.69 -7.34 17.19
N ALA A 93 7.01 -6.20 17.05
CA ALA A 93 6.65 -5.31 18.16
C ALA A 93 5.15 -5.38 18.49
N LEU A 94 4.57 -6.57 18.40
CA LEU A 94 3.20 -6.83 18.83
C LEU A 94 3.18 -7.05 20.34
N LEU A 95 2.25 -6.39 21.02
CA LEU A 95 1.97 -6.61 22.43
C LEU A 95 1.21 -7.93 22.58
N SER A 96 1.62 -8.73 23.56
CA SER A 96 0.84 -9.84 24.09
C SER A 96 -0.44 -9.34 24.77
N GLU A 97 -1.38 -10.25 25.02
CA GLU A 97 -2.63 -9.92 25.73
C GLU A 97 -2.36 -9.29 27.11
N SER A 98 -1.39 -9.83 27.86
CA SER A 98 -0.98 -9.26 29.14
C SER A 98 -0.46 -7.82 29.01
N GLU A 99 0.37 -7.54 28.01
CA GLU A 99 0.95 -6.20 27.81
C GLU A 99 -0.07 -5.18 27.28
N LEU A 100 -1.20 -5.62 26.70
CA LEU A 100 -2.29 -4.74 26.29
C LEU A 100 -3.17 -4.28 27.46
N HIS A 101 -3.17 -5.04 28.56
CA HIS A 101 -4.00 -4.78 29.74
C HIS A 101 -3.26 -4.05 30.87
N GLU A 102 -1.93 -3.88 30.76
CA GLU A 102 -1.13 -2.97 31.60
C GLU A 102 -1.29 -1.50 31.18
#